data_AF-A0ABD0PDU3-F1
#
_entry.id   AF-A0ABD0PDU3-F1
#
_cell.length_a   1.000
_cell.length_b   1.000
_cell.length_c   1.000
_cell.angle_alpha   90.00
_cell.angle_beta   90.00
_cell.angle_gamma   90.00
#
_symmetry.space_group_name_H-M   'P 1'
#
loop_
_entity.id
_entity.type
_entity.pdbx_description
1 polymer ?
#
loop_
_entity_poly.entity_id
_entity_poly.type
_entity_poly.pdbx_seq_one_letter_code
_entity_poly.pdbx_strand_id
1 'polypeptide(L)'
;MYENWYRGQPDSYFLSGEDCVVMVWYDDGRWSDIPCNYQLSYTCKKGIAAFCGQPPLVLHAKMFGRRQLKYRANSQVRYYCESSFIQRQNPIITCQSNGQWEEPKITCSP
;
A
#
# COMPACT_ATOMS: atom_id res chain seq x y z
N MET A 1 -16.70 8.82 -19.03
CA MET A 1 -17.33 8.32 -17.79
C MET A 1 -17.47 6.81 -17.95
N TYR A 2 -17.20 6.02 -16.92
CA TYR A 2 -17.31 4.55 -16.98
C TYR A 2 -18.47 4.11 -16.09
N GLU A 3 -19.28 3.18 -16.58
CA GLU A 3 -20.43 2.61 -15.90
C GLU A 3 -20.46 1.09 -16.11
N ASN A 4 -21.00 0.35 -15.15
CA ASN A 4 -21.09 -1.12 -15.20
C ASN A 4 -22.44 -1.62 -14.66
N TRP A 5 -23.54 -0.96 -15.00
CA TRP A 5 -24.87 -1.29 -14.47
C TRP A 5 -25.35 -2.68 -14.91
N TYR A 6 -26.05 -3.35 -14.01
CA TYR A 6 -26.88 -4.50 -14.31
C TYR A 6 -27.94 -4.10 -15.34
N ARG A 7 -28.40 -5.05 -16.17
CA ARG A 7 -29.37 -4.74 -17.22
C ARG A 7 -30.67 -4.23 -16.59
N GLY A 8 -31.02 -2.98 -16.91
CA GLY A 8 -32.22 -2.33 -16.39
C GLY A 8 -31.99 -1.42 -15.20
N GLN A 9 -30.75 -1.32 -14.70
CA GLN A 9 -30.38 -0.44 -13.59
C GLN A 9 -29.65 0.83 -14.07
N PRO A 10 -29.66 1.94 -13.31
CA PRO A 10 -30.39 2.11 -12.04
C PRO A 10 -31.90 2.37 -12.27
N ASP A 11 -32.76 1.69 -11.51
CA ASP A 11 -34.22 1.71 -11.71
C ASP A 11 -35.01 2.38 -10.58
N SER A 12 -34.39 2.64 -9.43
CA SER A 12 -35.07 3.21 -8.26
C SER A 12 -36.40 2.51 -7.97
N TYR A 13 -36.37 1.18 -7.93
CA TYR A 13 -37.53 0.28 -7.81
C TYR A 13 -38.53 0.72 -6.73
N PHE A 14 -38.06 1.31 -5.62
CA PHE A 14 -38.90 1.80 -4.52
C PHE A 14 -39.42 3.24 -4.67
N LEU A 15 -39.47 3.77 -5.90
CA LEU A 15 -39.91 5.13 -6.25
C LEU A 15 -39.02 6.27 -5.71
N SER A 16 -38.11 6.00 -4.75
CA SER A 16 -37.02 6.87 -4.31
C SER A 16 -36.14 6.18 -3.25
N GLY A 17 -34.89 6.65 -3.06
CA GLY A 17 -34.05 6.28 -1.91
C GLY A 17 -33.00 5.20 -2.14
N GLU A 18 -32.78 4.77 -3.38
CA GLU A 18 -31.74 3.82 -3.76
C GLU A 18 -30.40 4.53 -4.09
N ASP A 19 -29.89 5.32 -3.14
CA ASP A 19 -28.69 6.14 -3.36
C ASP A 19 -27.36 5.38 -3.16
N CYS A 20 -27.41 4.08 -2.86
CA CYS A 20 -26.24 3.23 -2.63
C CYS A 20 -26.09 2.16 -3.70
N VAL A 21 -24.85 1.78 -4.02
CA VAL A 21 -24.54 0.80 -5.07
C VAL A 21 -24.02 -0.50 -4.46
N VAL A 22 -24.52 -1.63 -4.97
CA VAL A 22 -23.98 -2.97 -4.70
C VAL A 22 -23.42 -3.59 -5.98
N MET A 23 -22.36 -4.40 -5.83
CA MET A 23 -21.87 -5.27 -6.90
C MET A 23 -22.61 -6.60 -6.90
N VAL A 24 -23.24 -6.93 -8.02
CA VAL A 24 -23.97 -8.17 -8.26
C VAL A 24 -22.98 -9.27 -8.65
N TRP A 25 -22.63 -10.13 -7.69
CA TRP A 25 -21.56 -11.11 -7.82
C TRP A 25 -21.84 -12.23 -8.83
N TYR A 26 -23.11 -12.59 -9.06
CA TYR A 26 -23.50 -13.60 -10.06
C TYR A 26 -23.59 -13.04 -11.48
N ASP A 27 -23.35 -11.74 -11.65
CA ASP A 27 -23.52 -11.05 -12.92
C ASP A 27 -22.28 -10.21 -13.26
N ASP A 28 -21.11 -10.88 -13.25
CA ASP A 28 -19.81 -10.30 -13.58
C ASP A 28 -19.46 -9.02 -12.79
N GLY A 29 -20.03 -8.85 -11.59
CA GLY A 29 -19.82 -7.67 -10.77
C GLY A 29 -20.51 -6.41 -11.29
N ARG A 30 -21.54 -6.55 -12.13
CA ARG A 30 -22.39 -5.44 -12.56
C ARG A 30 -23.12 -4.80 -11.37
N TRP A 31 -23.52 -3.55 -11.50
CA TRP A 31 -23.99 -2.71 -10.40
C TRP A 31 -25.51 -2.67 -10.31
N SER A 32 -26.04 -2.62 -9.10
CA SER A 32 -27.45 -2.27 -8.84
C SER A 32 -27.48 -1.17 -7.79
N ASP A 33 -28.35 -0.20 -7.99
CA ASP A 33 -28.78 0.72 -6.94
C ASP A 33 -29.66 -0.03 -5.93
N ILE A 34 -29.53 0.33 -4.66
CA ILE A 34 -30.26 -0.25 -3.52
C ILE A 34 -30.42 0.81 -2.41
N PRO A 35 -31.37 0.62 -1.47
CA PRO A 35 -31.48 1.49 -0.31
C PRO A 35 -30.24 1.40 0.59
N CYS A 36 -29.71 2.55 1.01
CA CYS A 36 -28.50 2.63 1.84
C CYS A 36 -28.62 2.00 3.24
N ASN A 37 -29.83 1.75 3.72
CA ASN A 37 -30.08 1.15 5.03
C ASN A 37 -29.93 -0.39 5.05
N TYR A 38 -29.67 -1.01 3.90
CA TYR A 38 -29.44 -2.45 3.82
C TYR A 38 -28.11 -2.84 4.47
N GLN A 39 -28.15 -3.82 5.37
CA GLN A 39 -26.96 -4.35 6.04
C GLN A 39 -26.34 -5.46 5.19
N LEU A 40 -25.41 -5.09 4.31
CA LEU A 40 -24.70 -6.01 3.42
C LEU A 40 -23.22 -6.15 3.81
N SER A 41 -22.59 -7.21 3.33
CA SER A 41 -21.14 -7.42 3.45
C SER A 41 -20.35 -6.36 2.68
N TYR A 42 -19.20 -5.96 3.22
CA TYR A 42 -18.31 -4.98 2.60
C TYR A 42 -17.35 -5.63 1.60
N THR A 43 -17.13 -4.95 0.47
CA THR A 43 -16.04 -5.26 -0.45
C THR A 43 -14.92 -4.24 -0.26
N CYS A 44 -13.73 -4.71 0.13
CA CYS A 44 -12.55 -3.87 0.31
C CYS A 44 -11.47 -4.22 -0.71
N LYS A 45 -10.80 -3.22 -1.27
CA LYS A 45 -9.60 -3.41 -2.09
C LYS A 45 -8.37 -3.03 -1.27
N LYS A 46 -7.50 -3.99 -1.00
CA LYS A 46 -6.14 -3.71 -0.53
C LYS A 46 -5.24 -3.59 -1.76
N GLY A 47 -4.48 -2.49 -1.86
CA GLY A 47 -3.51 -2.33 -2.93
C GLY A 47 -2.52 -3.50 -2.99
N ILE A 48 -1.94 -3.76 -4.16
CA ILE A 48 -0.83 -4.71 -4.26
C ILE A 48 0.28 -4.17 -3.37
N ALA A 49 0.66 -4.94 -2.34
CA ALA A 49 1.77 -4.54 -1.49
C ALA A 49 3.03 -4.54 -2.35
N ALA A 50 3.58 -3.36 -2.62
CA ALA A 50 4.91 -3.27 -3.20
C ALA A 50 5.92 -3.80 -2.18
N PHE A 51 6.95 -4.47 -2.68
CA PHE A 51 8.04 -4.99 -1.86
C PHE A 51 9.36 -4.44 -2.38
N CYS A 52 10.21 -4.00 -1.47
CA CYS A 52 11.61 -3.73 -1.79
C CYS A 52 12.43 -5.01 -1.63
N GLY A 53 13.51 -5.09 -2.41
CA GLY A 53 14.55 -6.08 -2.22
C GLY A 53 15.43 -5.77 -1.00
N GLN A 54 16.66 -6.25 -1.03
CA GLN A 54 17.62 -5.95 0.03
C GLN A 54 17.94 -4.44 0.07
N PRO A 55 18.10 -3.85 1.27
CA PRO A 55 18.54 -2.46 1.42
C PRO A 55 19.89 -2.22 0.71
N PRO A 56 20.12 -1.01 0.17
CA PRO A 56 21.40 -0.65 -0.45
C PRO A 56 22.57 -0.76 0.54
N LEU A 57 23.77 -1.01 0.01
CA LEU A 57 24.98 -0.99 0.82
C LEU A 57 25.42 0.46 1.04
N VAL A 58 25.83 0.79 2.27
CA VAL A 58 26.35 2.11 2.66
C VAL A 58 27.78 1.91 3.13
N LEU A 59 28.71 2.72 2.62
CA LEU A 59 30.13 2.62 2.94
C LEU A 59 30.36 2.88 4.44
N HIS A 60 31.17 2.02 5.07
CA HIS A 60 31.48 2.06 6.51
C HIS A 60 30.25 2.00 7.43
N ALA A 61 29.13 1.45 6.94
CA ALA A 61 27.92 1.26 7.73
C ALA A 61 27.33 -0.14 7.56
N LYS A 62 26.64 -0.60 8.60
CA LYS A 62 25.95 -1.89 8.65
C LYS A 62 24.47 -1.66 8.96
N MET A 63 23.61 -2.51 8.42
CA MET A 63 22.17 -2.48 8.70
C MET A 63 21.90 -3.18 10.04
N PHE A 64 21.04 -2.59 10.86
CA PHE A 64 20.69 -3.11 12.18
C PHE A 64 19.65 -4.23 12.08
N GLY A 65 19.97 -5.39 12.66
CA GLY A 65 19.06 -6.54 12.73
C GLY A 65 19.23 -7.53 11.57
N ARG A 66 18.23 -8.40 11.40
CA ARG A 66 18.31 -9.53 10.47
C ARG A 66 17.93 -9.11 9.05
N ARG A 67 18.79 -9.42 8.07
CA ARG A 67 18.48 -9.23 6.64
C ARG A 67 17.33 -10.14 6.24
N GLN A 68 16.27 -9.53 5.70
CA GLN A 68 15.18 -10.23 5.03
C GLN A 68 15.39 -10.22 3.51
N LEU A 69 14.78 -11.19 2.82
CA LEU A 69 14.80 -11.27 1.36
C LEU A 69 13.92 -10.18 0.71
N LYS A 70 12.81 -9.82 1.37
CA LYS A 70 11.85 -8.81 0.89
C LYS A 70 11.34 -7.98 2.07
N TYR A 71 11.08 -6.71 1.82
CA TYR A 71 10.53 -5.77 2.79
C TYR A 71 9.24 -5.17 2.23
N ARG A 72 8.17 -5.11 3.03
CA ARG A 72 6.93 -4.46 2.58
C ARG A 72 7.14 -2.96 2.40
N ALA A 73 6.40 -2.35 1.50
CA ALA A 73 6.26 -0.89 1.44
C ALA A 73 5.97 -0.32 2.84
N ASN A 74 6.58 0.83 3.13
CA ASN A 74 6.65 1.52 4.41
C ASN A 74 7.47 0.82 5.51
N SER A 75 8.15 -0.30 5.20
CA SER A 75 9.15 -0.86 6.12
C SER A 75 10.34 0.09 6.25
N GLN A 76 10.88 0.23 7.45
CA GLN A 76 12.05 1.05 7.73
C GLN A 76 13.22 0.19 8.19
N VAL A 77 14.43 0.54 7.74
CA VAL A 77 15.67 -0.05 8.24
C VAL A 77 16.61 1.04 8.72
N ARG A 78 17.36 0.74 9.78
CA ARG A 78 18.34 1.64 10.38
C ARG A 78 19.74 1.13 10.10
N TYR A 79 20.63 2.02 9.67
CA TYR A 79 22.06 1.76 9.59
C TYR A 79 22.78 2.24 10.86
N TYR A 80 23.97 1.70 11.10
CA TYR A 80 24.91 2.19 12.09
C TYR A 80 26.32 2.16 11.49
N CYS A 81 27.14 3.16 11.80
CA CYS A 81 28.53 3.19 11.33
C CYS A 81 29.36 2.10 12.01
N GLU A 82 30.37 1.62 11.30
CA GLU A 82 31.38 0.70 11.86
C GLU A 82 32.18 1.38 12.97
N SER A 83 32.83 0.56 13.81
CA SER A 83 33.76 1.06 14.83
C SER A 83 34.82 1.95 14.19
N SER A 84 35.12 3.08 14.82
CA SER A 84 36.03 4.13 14.34
C SER A 84 35.46 5.13 13.33
N PHE A 85 34.16 5.06 13.02
CA PHE A 85 33.49 6.06 12.17
C PHE A 85 32.41 6.82 12.94
N ILE A 86 32.32 8.12 12.69
CA ILE A 86 31.31 9.01 13.28
C ILE A 86 30.09 9.07 12.35
N GLN A 87 28.91 8.78 12.91
CA GLN A 87 27.65 8.88 12.19
C GLN A 87 27.24 10.33 11.95
N ARG A 88 26.90 10.64 10.70
CA ARG A 88 26.32 11.90 10.27
C ARG A 88 25.02 11.63 9.50
N GLN A 89 24.09 12.58 9.61
CA GLN A 89 22.77 12.55 8.97
C GLN A 89 21.85 11.40 9.43
N ASN A 90 20.67 11.28 8.80
CA ASN A 90 19.64 10.33 9.18
C ASN A 90 20.05 8.89 8.81
N PRO A 91 20.13 7.95 9.77
CA PRO A 91 20.48 6.56 9.52
C PRO A 91 19.33 5.68 9.03
N ILE A 92 18.12 6.23 8.90
CA ILE A 92 16.91 5.46 8.56
C ILE A 92 16.55 5.68 7.09
N ILE A 93 16.27 4.58 6.39
CA ILE A 93 15.64 4.60 5.05
C ILE A 93 14.32 3.83 5.07
N THR A 94 13.41 4.23 4.19
CA THR A 94 12.08 3.63 4.04
C THR A 94 11.94 2.92 2.69
N CYS A 95 11.29 1.77 2.68
CA CYS A 95 10.85 1.10 1.45
C CYS A 95 9.61 1.82 0.91
N GLN A 96 9.70 2.44 -0.26
CA GLN A 96 8.62 3.25 -0.82
C GLN A 96 7.51 2.37 -1.42
N SER A 97 6.35 2.99 -1.66
CA SER A 97 5.17 2.34 -2.26
C SER A 97 5.38 1.90 -3.72
N ASN A 98 6.44 2.39 -4.38
CA ASN A 98 6.87 1.97 -5.72
C ASN A 98 7.80 0.73 -5.70
N GLY A 99 8.13 0.19 -4.52
CA GLY A 99 9.03 -0.97 -4.38
C GLY A 99 10.52 -0.63 -4.41
N GLN A 100 10.89 0.65 -4.32
CA GLN A 100 12.28 1.10 -4.24
C GLN A 100 12.62 1.64 -2.84
N TRP A 101 13.88 1.51 -2.44
CA TRP A 101 14.38 2.12 -1.22
C TRP A 101 14.60 3.61 -1.41
N GLU A 102 14.32 4.40 -0.37
CA GLU A 102 14.81 5.77 -0.28
C GLU A 102 16.34 5.82 -0.40
N GLU A 103 16.85 6.89 -1.01
CA GLU A 103 18.28 7.14 -1.09
C GLU A 103 18.87 7.32 0.32
N PRO A 104 19.88 6.51 0.71
CA PRO A 104 20.52 6.64 2.01
C PRO A 104 21.25 7.97 2.14
N LYS A 105 20.89 8.75 3.17
CA LYS A 105 21.55 10.04 3.48
C LYS A 105 22.65 9.90 4.53
N ILE A 106 22.70 8.79 5.26
CA ILE A 106 23.73 8.54 6.27
C ILE A 106 25.14 8.63 5.66
N THR A 107 26.03 9.32 6.37
CA THR A 107 27.46 9.32 6.06
C THR A 107 28.26 8.92 7.28
N CYS A 108 29.30 8.10 7.06
CA CYS A 108 30.20 7.60 8.08
C CYS A 108 31.61 8.05 7.71
N SER A 109 32.18 8.98 8.48
CA SER A 109 33.54 9.49 8.28
C SER A 109 34.43 9.18 9.50
N PRO A 110 35.75 9.03 9.32
CA PRO A 110 36.70 8.97 10.44
C PRO A 110 36.57 10.19 11.37
#